data_AF-A0A1X1P4V9-F1
#
_entry.id   AF-A0A1X1P4V9-F1
#
_cell.length_a   1.000
_cell.length_b   1.000
_cell.length_c   1.000
_cell.angle_alpha   90.00
_cell.angle_beta   90.00
_cell.angle_gamma   90.00
#
_symmetry.space_group_name_H-M   'P 1'
#
loop_
_entity.id
_entity.type
_entity.pdbx_description
1 polymer ?
#
loop_
_entity_poly.entity_id
_entity_poly.type
_entity_poly.pdbx_seq_one_letter_code
_entity_poly.pdbx_strand_id
1 'polypeptide(L)'
;MGILAKIRRMYFREKVPLREIARRTGLSRNTVSSWLRQTDAVEPKYPKRVSPSVVDEWAAQLTGWLRADSHRPKRDRRTARFMFEAIRGEGYAGSYGRVSAFVRRWHEELAEAPRRKAYVPLAFEPGEAFQFDWSCEYAFIGGLRRRLEVAHVKLNVSRAFWLVAYPTQSHEMLFDAHARAFAAFGGV
;
A
#
# COMPACT_ATOMS: atom_id res chain seq x y z
N MET A 1 33.23 3.91 2.13
CA MET A 1 33.86 5.25 1.94
C MET A 1 33.66 5.66 0.49
N GLY A 2 32.76 6.61 0.21
CA GLY A 2 32.46 7.05 -1.15
C GLY A 2 33.67 7.66 -1.86
N ILE A 3 33.68 7.60 -3.19
CA ILE A 3 34.80 8.04 -4.04
C ILE A 3 35.22 9.50 -3.77
N LEU A 4 34.24 10.36 -3.43
CA LEU A 4 34.44 11.76 -3.08
C LEU A 4 35.31 11.96 -1.82
N ALA A 5 35.11 11.13 -0.79
CA ALA A 5 35.89 11.20 0.45
C ALA A 5 37.36 10.81 0.21
N LYS A 6 37.60 9.84 -0.68
CA LYS A 6 38.95 9.43 -1.08
C LYS A 6 39.67 10.55 -1.85
N ILE A 7 38.98 11.21 -2.77
CA ILE A 7 39.51 12.35 -3.55
C ILE A 7 39.88 13.52 -2.64
N ARG A 8 39.00 13.90 -1.70
CA ARG A 8 39.27 14.97 -0.73
C ARG A 8 40.45 14.66 0.17
N ARG A 9 40.59 13.42 0.65
CA ARG A 9 41.76 12.98 1.42
C ARG A 9 43.05 13.14 0.61
N MET A 10 43.08 12.65 -0.62
CA MET A 10 44.26 12.74 -1.50
C MET A 10 44.68 14.21 -1.75
N TYR A 11 43.71 15.11 -1.93
CA TYR A 11 43.99 16.52 -2.21
C TYR A 11 44.33 17.35 -0.95
N PHE A 12 43.49 17.30 0.09
CA PHE A 12 43.63 18.16 1.27
C PHE A 12 44.67 17.66 2.27
N ARG A 13 44.75 16.34 2.52
CA ARG A 13 45.70 15.74 3.46
C ARG A 13 47.01 15.33 2.80
N GLU A 14 46.93 14.59 1.69
CA GLU A 14 48.10 13.98 1.05
C GLU A 14 48.77 14.90 0.00
N LYS A 15 48.17 16.08 -0.26
CA LYS A 15 48.68 17.12 -1.19
C LYS A 15 49.02 16.60 -2.59
N VAL A 16 48.32 15.55 -3.05
CA VAL A 16 48.51 14.97 -4.37
C VAL A 16 47.99 15.94 -5.45
N PRO A 17 48.76 16.21 -6.53
CA PRO A 17 48.32 17.12 -7.59
C PRO A 17 47.11 16.57 -8.35
N LEU A 18 46.20 17.45 -8.81
CA LEU A 18 44.94 17.07 -9.46
C LEU A 18 45.12 16.08 -10.64
N ARG A 19 46.20 16.23 -11.42
CA ARG A 19 46.49 15.33 -12.56
C ARG A 19 46.71 13.90 -12.10
N GLU A 20 47.41 13.72 -10.98
CA GLU A 20 47.69 12.40 -10.43
C GLU A 20 46.45 11.80 -9.75
N ILE A 21 45.61 12.63 -9.13
CA ILE A 21 44.31 12.19 -8.61
C ILE A 21 43.42 11.70 -9.75
N ALA A 22 43.34 12.42 -10.87
CA ALA A 22 42.58 12.01 -12.05
C ALA A 22 43.07 10.65 -12.59
N ARG A 23 44.39 10.47 -12.70
CA ARG A 23 45.00 9.21 -13.14
C ARG A 23 44.68 8.03 -12.21
N ARG A 24 44.72 8.23 -10.90
CA ARG A 24 44.45 7.19 -9.88
C ARG A 24 42.97 6.83 -9.74
N THR A 25 42.08 7.75 -10.06
CA THR A 25 40.62 7.57 -9.90
C THR A 25 39.89 7.27 -11.20
N GLY A 26 40.54 7.46 -12.36
CA GLY A 26 39.92 7.31 -13.68
C GLY A 26 38.90 8.41 -14.00
N LEU A 27 38.79 9.45 -13.15
CA LEU A 27 37.86 10.57 -13.33
C LEU A 27 38.51 11.70 -14.11
N SER A 28 37.71 12.44 -14.89
CA SER A 28 38.21 13.61 -15.59
C SER A 28 38.72 14.67 -14.60
N ARG A 29 39.75 15.42 -14.99
CA ARG A 29 40.29 16.52 -14.18
C ARG A 29 39.22 17.56 -13.84
N ASN A 30 38.26 17.79 -14.75
CA ASN A 30 37.16 18.72 -14.55
C ASN A 30 36.21 18.23 -13.46
N THR A 31 35.90 16.93 -13.43
CA THR A 31 35.08 16.30 -12.39
C THR A 31 35.76 16.40 -11.03
N VAL A 32 37.05 16.04 -10.93
CA VAL A 32 37.83 16.13 -9.70
C VAL A 32 37.89 17.58 -9.19
N SER A 33 38.15 18.55 -10.07
CA SER A 33 38.17 19.96 -9.71
C SER A 33 36.81 20.50 -9.28
N SER A 34 35.72 20.05 -9.91
CA SER A 34 34.35 20.43 -9.54
C SER A 34 33.98 19.89 -8.16
N TRP A 35 34.28 18.62 -7.89
CA TRP A 35 34.00 17.94 -6.63
C TRP A 35 34.81 18.47 -5.45
N LEU A 36 36.03 18.95 -5.69
CA LEU A 36 36.84 19.61 -4.66
C LEU A 36 36.34 21.02 -4.30
N ARG A 37 35.59 21.68 -5.19
CA ARG A 37 35.00 23.01 -4.96
C ARG A 37 33.64 22.95 -4.26
N GLN A 38 32.89 21.87 -4.43
CA GLN A 38 31.68 21.64 -3.65
C GLN A 38 32.09 21.42 -2.19
N THR A 39 31.43 22.08 -1.24
CA THR A 39 31.75 22.00 0.20
C THR A 39 31.08 20.79 0.85
N ASP A 40 29.85 20.46 0.43
CA ASP A 40 29.12 19.32 0.96
C ASP A 40 29.53 18.02 0.27
N ALA A 41 29.72 16.97 1.07
CA ALA A 41 30.05 15.63 0.58
C ALA A 41 28.81 14.90 0.02
N VAL A 42 28.00 15.57 -0.80
CA VAL A 42 26.80 14.96 -1.37
C VAL A 42 27.19 14.21 -2.63
N GLU A 43 26.93 12.90 -2.66
CA GLU A 43 27.05 12.14 -3.90
C GLU A 43 26.15 12.78 -4.97
N PRO A 44 26.68 13.08 -6.16
CA PRO A 44 25.88 13.64 -7.24
C PRO A 44 24.79 12.64 -7.63
N LYS A 45 23.55 12.92 -7.24
CA LYS A 45 22.37 12.20 -7.71
C LYS A 45 21.91 12.84 -9.01
N TYR A 46 21.95 12.08 -10.09
CA TYR A 46 21.28 12.51 -11.31
C TYR A 46 19.78 12.67 -11.02
N PRO A 47 19.16 13.78 -11.47
CA PRO A 47 17.71 13.91 -11.36
C PRO A 47 17.07 12.72 -12.08
N LYS A 48 16.03 12.13 -11.48
CA LYS A 48 15.25 11.08 -12.15
C LYS A 48 14.72 11.67 -13.45
N ARG A 49 15.01 11.01 -14.58
CA ARG A 49 14.47 11.41 -15.88
C ARG A 49 12.95 11.29 -15.83
N VAL A 50 12.25 12.42 -15.98
CA VAL A 50 10.79 12.44 -16.13
C VAL A 50 10.51 12.41 -17.62
N SER A 51 10.19 11.23 -18.14
CA SER A 51 9.70 11.08 -19.52
C SER A 51 8.18 10.90 -19.48
N PRO A 52 7.41 11.61 -20.33
CA PRO A 52 5.98 11.39 -20.45
C PRO A 52 5.69 9.90 -20.72
N SER A 53 4.80 9.33 -19.91
CA SER A 53 4.30 7.98 -20.08
C SER A 53 2.98 7.99 -20.82
N VAL A 54 2.73 6.98 -21.65
CA VAL A 54 1.43 6.76 -22.30
C VAL A 54 0.28 6.64 -21.29
N VAL A 55 0.57 6.30 -20.03
CA VAL A 55 -0.44 6.26 -18.95
C VAL A 55 -0.83 7.65 -18.46
N ASP A 56 0.01 8.66 -18.66
CA ASP A 56 -0.19 9.98 -18.04
C ASP A 56 -1.47 10.66 -18.57
N GLU A 57 -1.82 10.43 -19.84
CA GLU A 57 -3.10 10.87 -20.44
C GLU A 57 -4.33 10.25 -19.75
N TRP A 58 -4.19 9.05 -19.20
CA TRP A 58 -5.25 8.30 -18.51
C TRP A 58 -5.20 8.47 -16.99
N ALA A 59 -4.23 9.23 -16.47
CA ALA A 59 -3.99 9.36 -15.04
C ALA A 59 -5.20 9.92 -14.29
N ALA A 60 -5.93 10.87 -14.88
CA ALA A 60 -7.11 11.47 -14.27
C ALA A 60 -8.24 10.43 -14.08
N GLN A 61 -8.53 9.64 -15.11
CA GLN A 61 -9.55 8.59 -15.08
C GLN A 61 -9.19 7.48 -14.09
N LEU A 62 -7.95 6.99 -14.15
CA LEU A 62 -7.46 5.97 -13.21
C LEU A 62 -7.52 6.47 -11.76
N THR A 63 -7.12 7.71 -11.51
CA THR A 63 -7.22 8.33 -10.18
C THR A 63 -8.67 8.45 -9.72
N GLY A 64 -9.59 8.82 -10.62
CA GLY A 64 -11.02 8.88 -10.34
C GLY A 64 -11.58 7.53 -9.90
N TRP A 65 -11.25 6.45 -10.62
CA TRP A 65 -11.65 5.10 -10.22
C TRP A 65 -11.04 4.66 -8.89
N LEU A 66 -9.74 4.91 -8.67
CA LEU A 66 -9.07 4.55 -7.43
C LEU A 66 -9.65 5.30 -6.22
N ARG A 67 -10.02 6.58 -6.38
CA ARG A 67 -10.73 7.37 -5.35
C ARG A 67 -12.15 6.87 -5.11
N ALA A 68 -12.90 6.48 -6.15
CA ALA A 68 -14.22 5.91 -5.98
C ALA A 68 -14.16 4.55 -5.25
N ASP A 69 -13.15 3.74 -5.58
CA ASP A 69 -12.98 2.41 -5.02
C ASP A 69 -12.41 2.43 -3.60
N SER A 70 -11.71 3.48 -3.18
CA SER A 70 -11.21 3.60 -1.80
C SER A 70 -12.33 3.62 -0.76
N HIS A 71 -13.53 4.06 -1.14
CA HIS A 71 -14.73 4.08 -0.29
C HIS A 71 -15.49 2.74 -0.28
N ARG A 72 -15.08 1.75 -1.09
CA ARG A 72 -15.73 0.44 -1.19
C ARG A 72 -15.00 -0.62 -0.37
N PRO A 73 -15.69 -1.68 0.09
CA PRO A 73 -15.06 -2.87 0.65
C PRO A 73 -14.05 -3.47 -0.34
N LYS A 74 -12.96 -4.07 0.14
CA LYS A 74 -11.86 -4.59 -0.71
C LYS A 74 -12.36 -5.56 -1.80
N ARG A 75 -13.40 -6.34 -1.52
CA ARG A 75 -14.03 -7.30 -2.45
C ARG A 75 -14.69 -6.63 -3.66
N ASP A 76 -15.17 -5.40 -3.50
CA ASP A 76 -15.97 -4.67 -4.51
C ASP A 76 -15.14 -3.61 -5.27
N ARG A 77 -13.83 -3.55 -5.03
CA ARG A 77 -12.90 -2.63 -5.70
C ARG A 77 -12.49 -3.20 -7.06
N ARG A 78 -12.35 -2.34 -8.07
CA ARG A 78 -11.83 -2.77 -9.37
C ARG A 78 -10.37 -3.20 -9.21
N THR A 79 -10.00 -4.25 -9.94
CA THR A 79 -8.59 -4.66 -10.03
C THR A 79 -7.86 -3.80 -11.05
N ALA A 80 -6.54 -3.67 -10.91
CA ALA A 80 -5.72 -2.98 -11.91
C ALA A 80 -5.85 -3.62 -13.32
N ARG A 81 -6.14 -4.93 -13.37
CA ARG A 81 -6.39 -5.64 -14.63
C ARG A 81 -7.70 -5.20 -15.28
N PHE A 82 -8.77 -5.10 -14.48
CA PHE A 82 -10.04 -4.57 -14.96
C PHE A 82 -9.89 -3.13 -15.48
N MET A 83 -9.19 -2.27 -14.73
CA MET A 83 -8.93 -0.89 -15.15
C MET A 83 -8.15 -0.84 -16.47
N PHE A 84 -7.14 -1.69 -16.63
CA PHE A 84 -6.38 -1.80 -17.88
C PHE A 84 -7.25 -2.24 -19.06
N GLU A 85 -8.08 -3.27 -18.89
CA GLU A 85 -8.97 -3.76 -19.93
C GLU A 85 -10.00 -2.69 -20.33
N ALA A 86 -10.53 -1.94 -19.37
CA ALA A 86 -11.45 -0.82 -19.61
C ALA A 86 -10.80 0.29 -20.46
N ILE A 87 -9.66 0.86 -20.02
CA ILE A 87 -9.00 1.93 -20.79
C ILE A 87 -8.47 1.43 -22.13
N ARG A 88 -8.11 0.14 -22.25
CA ARG A 88 -7.72 -0.46 -23.53
C ARG A 88 -8.87 -0.46 -24.53
N GLY A 89 -10.10 -0.71 -24.07
CA GLY A 89 -11.31 -0.59 -24.90
C GLY A 89 -11.57 0.85 -25.35
N GLU A 90 -11.11 1.84 -24.59
CA GLU A 90 -11.25 3.27 -24.90
C GLU A 90 -10.09 3.84 -25.74
N GLY A 91 -9.07 3.03 -26.08
CA GLY A 91 -7.96 3.42 -26.97
C GLY A 91 -6.57 3.49 -26.32
N TYR A 92 -6.41 3.02 -25.07
CA TYR A 92 -5.10 2.97 -24.43
C TYR A 92 -4.13 2.02 -25.16
N ALA A 93 -3.06 2.57 -25.73
CA ALA A 93 -2.03 1.84 -26.48
C ALA A 93 -0.87 1.31 -25.63
N GLY A 94 -0.87 1.57 -24.32
CA GLY A 94 0.21 1.16 -23.43
C GLY A 94 0.06 -0.26 -22.87
N SER A 95 1.01 -0.64 -22.02
CA SER A 95 1.09 -1.98 -21.42
C SER A 95 0.45 -2.02 -20.03
N TYR A 96 -0.16 -3.16 -19.67
CA TYR A 96 -0.66 -3.45 -18.31
C TYR A 96 0.34 -3.09 -17.20
N GLY A 97 1.63 -3.39 -17.38
CA GLY A 97 2.67 -3.09 -16.39
C GLY A 97 2.77 -1.61 -16.02
N ARG A 98 2.47 -0.69 -16.95
CA ARG A 98 2.47 0.75 -16.67
C ARG A 98 1.25 1.16 -15.84
N VAL A 99 0.08 0.60 -16.12
CA VAL A 99 -1.14 0.79 -15.31
C VAL A 99 -0.95 0.21 -13.91
N SER A 100 -0.40 -0.99 -13.80
CA SER A 100 -0.08 -1.63 -12.51
C SER A 100 0.92 -0.78 -11.71
N ALA A 101 1.97 -0.26 -12.34
CA ALA A 101 2.92 0.63 -11.70
C ALA A 101 2.28 1.95 -11.26
N PHE A 102 1.36 2.52 -12.06
CA PHE A 102 0.60 3.71 -11.69
C PHE A 102 -0.27 3.46 -10.44
N VAL A 103 -1.06 2.38 -10.44
CA VAL A 103 -1.92 1.99 -9.31
C VAL A 103 -1.08 1.74 -8.05
N ARG A 104 0.08 1.09 -8.19
CA ARG A 104 1.00 0.87 -7.06
C ARG A 104 1.53 2.18 -6.49
N ARG A 105 2.04 3.09 -7.33
CA ARG A 105 2.51 4.41 -6.87
C ARG A 105 1.41 5.20 -6.17
N TRP A 106 0.19 5.19 -6.71
CA TRP A 106 -0.94 5.84 -6.08
C TRP A 106 -1.23 5.30 -4.67
N HIS A 107 -1.13 3.98 -4.47
CA HIS A 107 -1.27 3.38 -3.14
C HIS A 107 -0.10 3.70 -2.20
N GLU A 108 1.13 3.75 -2.71
CA GLU A 108 2.32 4.16 -1.94
C GLU A 108 2.20 5.60 -1.46
N GLU A 109 1.83 6.54 -2.34
CA GLU A 109 1.57 7.95 -2.00
C GLU A 109 0.46 8.09 -0.95
N LEU A 110 -0.60 7.28 -1.07
CA LEU A 110 -1.67 7.24 -0.07
C LEU A 110 -1.17 6.69 1.29
N ALA A 111 -0.24 5.73 1.28
CA ALA A 111 0.33 5.13 2.49
C ALA A 111 1.37 6.02 3.17
N GLU A 112 2.10 6.84 2.41
CA GLU A 112 3.05 7.84 2.90
C GLU A 112 2.37 9.11 3.43
N ALA A 113 1.08 9.33 3.13
CA ALA A 113 0.32 10.44 3.68
C ALA A 113 0.36 10.41 5.23
N PRO A 114 0.48 11.58 5.90
CA PRO A 114 0.73 11.70 7.35
C PRO A 114 -0.39 11.17 8.27
N ARG A 115 -1.40 10.49 7.72
CA ARG A 115 -2.55 9.91 8.42
C ARG A 115 -2.31 8.47 8.89
N ARG A 116 -1.06 8.06 9.11
CA ARG A 116 -0.79 6.71 9.60
C ARG A 116 -1.23 6.62 11.06
N LYS A 117 -2.37 5.96 11.31
CA LYS A 117 -2.73 5.47 12.63
C LYS A 117 -1.64 4.46 13.01
N ALA A 118 -0.79 4.79 13.98
CA ALA A 118 0.06 3.78 14.59
C ALA A 118 -0.85 2.76 15.28
N TYR A 119 -0.67 1.47 15.00
CA TYR A 119 -1.43 0.39 15.63
C TYR A 119 -0.53 -0.33 16.62
N VAL A 120 -1.02 -0.50 17.85
CA VAL A 120 -0.39 -1.38 18.84
C VAL A 120 -1.00 -2.77 18.66
N PRO A 121 -0.20 -3.81 18.35
CA PRO A 121 -0.71 -5.18 18.29
C PRO A 121 -1.27 -5.60 19.66
N LEU A 122 -2.50 -6.11 19.67
CA LEU A 122 -3.11 -6.71 20.86
C LEU A 122 -2.79 -8.21 20.88
N ALA A 123 -2.34 -8.71 22.03
CA ALA A 123 -2.17 -10.12 22.32
C ALA A 123 -3.24 -10.54 23.34
N PHE A 124 -3.78 -11.75 23.19
CA PHE A 124 -4.83 -12.29 24.04
C PHE A 124 -4.53 -13.75 24.37
N GLU A 125 -5.04 -14.23 25.51
CA GLU A 125 -5.08 -15.64 25.90
C GLU A 125 -6.34 -16.35 25.34
N PRO A 126 -6.29 -17.68 25.13
CA PRO A 126 -7.46 -18.43 24.67
C PRO A 126 -8.67 -18.21 25.61
N GLY A 127 -9.80 -17.78 25.04
CA GLY A 127 -11.03 -17.47 25.80
C GLY A 127 -11.07 -16.06 26.44
N GLU A 128 -9.97 -15.30 26.43
CA GLU A 128 -9.94 -13.96 27.06
C GLU A 128 -10.87 -12.96 26.37
N ALA A 129 -10.89 -12.98 25.04
CA ALA A 129 -11.65 -12.00 24.27
C ALA A 129 -12.07 -12.53 22.89
N PHE A 130 -13.21 -12.04 22.45
CA PHE A 130 -13.69 -12.16 21.08
C PHE A 130 -14.12 -10.77 20.56
N GLN A 131 -14.23 -10.67 19.25
CA GLN A 131 -14.79 -9.52 18.56
C GLN A 131 -16.20 -9.88 18.07
N PHE A 132 -17.11 -8.94 18.24
CA PHE A 132 -18.48 -9.01 17.73
C PHE A 132 -18.74 -7.82 16.80
N ASP A 133 -19.32 -8.08 15.63
CA ASP A 133 -19.74 -7.04 14.70
C ASP A 133 -20.95 -7.49 13.87
N TRP A 134 -21.63 -6.52 13.26
CA TRP A 134 -22.73 -6.75 12.33
C TRP A 134 -22.33 -6.37 10.91
N SER A 135 -22.72 -7.18 9.92
CA SER A 135 -22.63 -6.81 8.51
C SER A 135 -23.98 -6.87 7.81
N CYS A 136 -24.29 -5.87 7.00
CA CYS A 136 -25.44 -5.89 6.10
C CYS A 136 -25.07 -6.62 4.81
N GLU A 137 -25.75 -7.74 4.56
CA GLU A 137 -25.56 -8.57 3.36
C GLU A 137 -26.89 -8.76 2.61
N TYR A 138 -26.80 -9.22 1.36
CA TYR A 138 -27.97 -9.53 0.55
C TYR A 138 -27.91 -10.97 0.05
N ALA A 139 -29.00 -11.71 0.21
CA ALA A 139 -29.13 -13.08 -0.28
C ALA A 139 -30.49 -13.30 -0.97
N PHE A 140 -30.55 -14.25 -1.88
CA PHE A 140 -31.82 -14.69 -2.46
C PHE A 140 -32.43 -15.77 -1.57
N ILE A 141 -33.58 -15.48 -0.98
CA ILE A 141 -34.33 -16.40 -0.11
C ILE A 141 -35.74 -16.55 -0.70
N GLY A 142 -36.08 -17.77 -1.12
CA GLY A 142 -37.34 -18.04 -1.81
C GLY A 142 -37.48 -17.24 -3.11
N GLY A 143 -36.39 -17.08 -3.87
CA GLY A 143 -36.37 -16.32 -5.13
C GLY A 143 -36.36 -14.79 -4.98
N LEU A 144 -36.52 -14.26 -3.76
CA LEU A 144 -36.51 -12.82 -3.50
C LEU A 144 -35.17 -12.36 -2.93
N ARG A 145 -34.63 -11.26 -3.45
CA ARG A 145 -33.43 -10.62 -2.88
C ARG A 145 -33.79 -9.96 -1.55
N ARG A 146 -33.28 -10.49 -0.46
CA ARG A 146 -33.51 -9.98 0.90
C ARG A 146 -32.24 -9.41 1.48
N ARG A 147 -32.39 -8.32 2.24
CA ARG A 147 -31.36 -7.78 3.11
C ARG A 147 -31.32 -8.62 4.39
N LEU A 148 -30.12 -8.93 4.86
CA LEU A 148 -29.85 -9.67 6.08
C LEU A 148 -28.80 -8.94 6.90
N GLU A 149 -28.96 -8.99 8.20
CA GLU A 149 -27.97 -8.52 9.16
C GLU A 149 -27.26 -9.77 9.71
N VAL A 150 -25.99 -9.93 9.33
CA VAL A 150 -25.19 -11.09 9.74
C VAL A 150 -24.38 -10.69 10.97
N ALA A 151 -24.58 -11.41 12.07
CA ALA A 151 -23.77 -11.32 13.27
C ALA A 151 -22.47 -12.10 13.07
N HIS A 152 -21.34 -11.49 13.42
CA HIS A 152 -20.02 -12.10 13.36
C HIS A 152 -19.46 -12.20 14.77
N VAL A 153 -19.18 -13.41 15.24
CA VAL A 153 -18.44 -13.64 16.48
C VAL A 153 -17.10 -14.24 16.13
N LYS A 154 -15.99 -13.63 16.56
CA LYS A 154 -14.64 -14.09 16.22
C LYS A 154 -13.71 -14.10 17.43
N LEU A 155 -13.15 -15.27 17.75
CA LEU A 155 -12.17 -15.40 18.84
C LEU A 155 -10.86 -14.67 18.49
N ASN A 156 -10.32 -13.90 19.43
CA ASN A 156 -9.16 -13.05 19.15
C ASN A 156 -7.85 -13.83 18.97
N VAL A 157 -7.71 -14.97 19.65
CA VAL A 157 -6.51 -15.83 19.58
C VAL A 157 -6.53 -16.73 18.36
N SER A 158 -7.49 -17.67 18.32
CA SER A 158 -7.56 -18.68 17.25
C SER A 158 -8.09 -18.15 15.93
N ARG A 159 -8.72 -16.96 15.94
CA ARG A 159 -9.43 -16.37 14.79
C ARG A 159 -10.59 -17.22 14.26
N ALA A 160 -10.97 -18.29 14.97
CA ALA A 160 -12.19 -19.04 14.70
C ALA A 160 -13.40 -18.10 14.78
N PHE A 161 -14.38 -18.32 13.91
CA PHE A 161 -15.52 -17.44 13.79
C PHE A 161 -16.83 -18.23 13.64
N TRP A 162 -17.92 -17.59 14.06
CA TRP A 162 -19.28 -18.08 13.94
C TRP A 162 -20.18 -16.98 13.37
N LEU A 163 -21.01 -17.33 12.39
CA LEU A 163 -21.88 -16.38 11.70
C LEU A 163 -23.34 -16.79 11.84
N VAL A 164 -24.22 -15.82 12.10
CA VAL A 164 -25.68 -16.04 12.11
C VAL A 164 -26.36 -14.90 11.38
N ALA A 165 -27.26 -15.21 10.45
CA ALA A 165 -28.00 -14.22 9.68
C ALA A 165 -29.39 -13.97 10.28
N TYR A 166 -29.73 -12.69 10.44
CA TYR A 166 -30.98 -12.22 11.02
C TYR A 166 -31.68 -11.21 10.11
N PRO A 167 -33.00 -11.00 10.26
CA PRO A 167 -33.72 -9.97 9.53
C PRO A 167 -33.42 -8.54 10.06
N THR A 168 -33.03 -8.41 11.33
CA THR A 168 -32.78 -7.12 12.01
C THR A 168 -31.68 -7.26 13.09
N GLN A 169 -31.21 -6.13 13.62
CA GLN A 169 -30.23 -6.07 14.72
C GLN A 169 -30.92 -5.75 16.07
N SER A 170 -31.93 -6.53 16.47
CA SER A 170 -32.58 -6.35 17.78
C SER A 170 -31.72 -6.93 18.92
N HIS A 171 -32.00 -6.53 20.16
CA HIS A 171 -31.32 -7.07 21.35
C HIS A 171 -31.53 -8.60 21.49
N GLU A 172 -32.70 -9.12 21.11
CA GLU A 172 -32.97 -10.55 21.12
C GLU A 172 -32.03 -11.32 20.17
N MET A 173 -31.83 -10.79 18.97
CA MET A 173 -30.92 -11.40 17.98
C MET A 173 -29.45 -11.27 18.40
N LEU A 174 -29.09 -10.18 19.09
CA LEU A 174 -27.77 -10.04 19.71
C LEU A 174 -27.51 -11.17 20.71
N PHE A 175 -28.44 -11.43 21.63
CA PHE A 175 -28.29 -12.49 22.63
C PHE A 175 -28.30 -13.89 22.01
N ASP A 176 -29.20 -14.15 21.06
CA ASP A 176 -29.24 -15.42 20.33
C ASP A 176 -27.93 -15.67 19.57
N ALA A 177 -27.34 -14.65 18.94
CA ALA A 177 -26.07 -14.77 18.23
C ALA A 177 -24.93 -15.21 19.16
N HIS A 178 -24.85 -14.61 20.35
CA HIS A 178 -23.85 -14.96 21.36
C HIS A 178 -24.09 -16.37 21.90
N ALA A 179 -25.34 -16.71 22.25
CA ALA A 179 -25.68 -18.04 22.75
C ALA A 179 -25.30 -19.14 21.74
N ARG A 180 -25.58 -18.93 20.45
CA ARG A 180 -25.19 -19.86 19.37
C ARG A 180 -23.68 -19.96 19.21
N ALA A 181 -22.98 -18.83 19.25
CA ALA A 181 -21.53 -18.80 19.12
C ALA A 181 -20.85 -19.53 20.29
N PHE A 182 -21.27 -19.27 21.53
CA PHE A 182 -20.74 -19.95 22.72
C PHE A 182 -21.03 -21.46 22.70
N ALA A 183 -22.24 -21.85 22.31
CA ALA A 183 -22.56 -23.27 22.11
C ALA A 183 -21.66 -23.92 21.06
N ALA A 184 -21.39 -23.22 19.94
CA ALA A 184 -20.52 -23.72 18.88
C ALA A 184 -19.04 -23.79 19.28
N PHE A 185 -18.57 -22.84 20.09
CA PHE A 185 -17.18 -22.82 20.60
C PHE A 185 -16.97 -23.73 21.82
N GLY A 186 -18.03 -24.28 22.40
CA GLY A 186 -17.96 -25.19 23.54
C GLY A 186 -17.87 -24.49 24.91
N GLY A 187 -18.29 -23.23 25.01
CA GLY A 187 -18.28 -22.49 26.27
C GLY A 187 -18.49 -20.99 26.13
N VAL A 188 -18.57 -20.32 27.29
CA VAL A 188 -18.33 -18.88 27.49
C VAL A 188 -16.86 -18.70 27.83
#